data_AF-A0A4Q5AAR3-F1
#
_entry.id   AF-A0A4Q5AAR3-F1
#
_cell.length_a   1.000
_cell.length_b   1.000
_cell.length_c   1.000
_cell.angle_alpha   90.00
_cell.angle_beta   90.00
_cell.angle_gamma   90.00
#
_symmetry.space_group_name_H-M   'P 1'
#
loop_
_entity.id
_entity.type
_entity.pdbx_description
1 polymer ?
#
loop_
_entity_poly.entity_id
_entity_poly.type
_entity_poly.pdbx_seq_one_letter_code
_entity_poly.pdbx_strand_id
1 'polypeptide(L)'
;MVRQLVDVMVRDLGVPRIPGDDAEGYALTTRTAFTALRFWMQAFCIDDGYGGAMGIAPAVVELSARDWITRLHAVYPWLTHTFTPAMIHQYCLALVGIGDLAKTDDGMLRCTKPHDVVVRTKGGAPLTIQLGLRDLSAQDWKGCVLSGALVFAGVGERKGMAGFEPGAIDPRLPYRDELLFLAMWPNNRNYRWR
;
A
#
# COMPACT_ATOMS: atom_id res chain seq x y z
N MET A 1 -19.82 -15.53 12.50
CA MET A 1 -18.88 -14.82 13.39
C MET A 1 -17.71 -14.29 12.55
N VAL A 2 -17.93 -13.20 11.80
CA VAL A 2 -16.95 -12.60 10.85
C VAL A 2 -16.01 -11.65 11.61
N ARG A 3 -15.36 -12.20 12.64
CA ARG A 3 -14.20 -11.63 13.36
C ARG A 3 -12.90 -12.34 12.91
N GLN A 4 -12.88 -12.96 11.72
CA GLN A 4 -12.03 -14.14 11.45
C GLN A 4 -10.97 -14.01 10.35
N LEU A 5 -10.98 -12.98 9.49
CA LEU A 5 -9.94 -12.83 8.43
C LEU A 5 -9.31 -11.43 8.43
N VAL A 6 -10.12 -10.37 8.44
CA VAL A 6 -9.60 -9.00 8.48
C VAL A 6 -8.75 -8.76 9.73
N ASP A 7 -9.15 -9.30 10.89
CA ASP A 7 -8.38 -9.12 12.13
C ASP A 7 -6.96 -9.73 12.05
N VAL A 8 -6.82 -10.85 11.32
CA VAL A 8 -5.51 -11.48 11.05
C VAL A 8 -4.69 -10.59 10.12
N MET A 9 -5.27 -10.18 8.99
CA MET A 9 -4.59 -9.30 8.02
C MET A 9 -4.19 -7.96 8.65
N VAL A 10 -5.05 -7.37 9.48
CA VAL A 10 -4.82 -6.13 10.22
C VAL A 10 -3.56 -6.27 11.08
N ARG A 11 -3.46 -7.34 11.86
CA ARG A 11 -2.32 -7.60 12.72
C ARG A 11 -1.05 -7.84 11.90
N ASP A 12 -1.12 -8.68 10.88
CA ASP A 12 0.06 -9.11 10.12
C ASP A 12 0.62 -7.96 9.26
N LEU A 13 -0.24 -7.07 8.77
CA LEU A 13 0.16 -5.88 8.01
C LEU A 13 0.49 -4.68 8.90
N GLY A 14 0.15 -4.73 10.19
CA GLY A 14 0.27 -3.59 11.10
C GLY A 14 -0.70 -2.45 10.78
N VAL A 15 -1.86 -2.74 10.16
CA VAL A 15 -2.87 -1.73 9.85
C VAL A 15 -3.50 -1.23 11.14
N PRO A 16 -3.35 0.06 11.46
CA PRO A 16 -3.84 0.56 12.75
C PRO A 16 -5.38 0.70 12.75
N ARG A 17 -5.98 0.43 13.91
CA ARG A 17 -7.41 0.70 14.18
C ARG A 17 -7.59 2.16 14.57
N ILE A 18 -8.54 2.85 13.93
CA ILE A 18 -8.76 4.29 14.09
C ILE A 18 -9.97 4.55 15.01
N PRO A 19 -9.93 5.56 15.90
CA PRO A 19 -11.13 6.07 16.56
C PRO A 19 -12.17 6.55 15.54
N GLY A 20 -13.32 5.88 15.48
CA GLY A 20 -14.36 6.14 14.47
C GLY A 20 -14.38 5.15 13.32
N ASP A 21 -13.58 4.08 13.37
CA ASP A 21 -13.89 2.87 12.60
C ASP A 21 -15.33 2.43 12.92
N ASP A 22 -16.12 2.22 11.87
CA ASP A 22 -17.52 1.85 11.99
C ASP A 22 -17.66 0.49 12.68
N ALA A 23 -18.78 0.27 13.37
CA ALA A 23 -19.02 -0.95 14.13
C ALA A 23 -19.07 -2.18 13.22
N GLU A 24 -19.44 -1.97 11.95
CA GLU A 24 -19.56 -2.95 10.89
C GLU A 24 -18.20 -3.28 10.24
N GLY A 25 -17.16 -2.51 10.51
CA GLY A 25 -15.78 -2.72 10.06
C GLY A 25 -15.51 -2.38 8.59
N TYR A 26 -16.39 -1.64 7.91
CA TYR A 26 -16.24 -1.21 6.51
C TYR A 26 -14.92 -0.48 6.27
N ALA A 27 -14.62 0.54 7.08
CA ALA A 27 -13.45 1.38 6.94
C ALA A 27 -12.17 0.56 7.16
N LEU A 28 -12.10 -0.17 8.29
CA LEU A 28 -10.94 -1.00 8.62
C LEU A 28 -10.68 -2.07 7.55
N THR A 29 -11.74 -2.75 7.09
CA THR A 29 -11.63 -3.78 6.03
C THR A 29 -11.12 -3.18 4.73
N THR A 30 -11.65 -2.02 4.34
CA THR A 30 -11.22 -1.31 3.11
C THR A 30 -9.76 -0.89 3.19
N ARG A 31 -9.33 -0.31 4.32
CA ARG A 31 -7.92 0.06 4.54
C ARG A 31 -7.01 -1.16 4.48
N THR A 32 -7.43 -2.25 5.12
CA THR A 32 -6.65 -3.49 5.17
C THR A 32 -6.51 -4.12 3.79
N ALA A 33 -7.60 -4.20 3.01
CA ALA A 33 -7.56 -4.67 1.64
C ALA A 33 -6.69 -3.78 0.75
N PHE A 34 -6.75 -2.46 0.93
CA PHE A 34 -5.92 -1.51 0.19
C PHE A 34 -4.44 -1.71 0.48
N THR A 35 -4.06 -1.77 1.75
CA THR A 35 -2.67 -2.05 2.16
C THR A 35 -2.20 -3.42 1.66
N ALA A 36 -3.03 -4.45 1.79
CA ALA A 36 -2.71 -5.81 1.34
C ALA A 36 -2.52 -5.92 -0.19
N LEU A 37 -3.24 -5.10 -0.97
CA LEU A 37 -3.19 -5.14 -2.43
C LEU A 37 -1.78 -4.94 -2.98
N ARG A 38 -0.96 -4.09 -2.33
CA ARG A 38 0.46 -3.93 -2.67
C ARG A 38 1.19 -5.27 -2.66
N PHE A 39 1.06 -6.01 -1.57
CA PHE A 39 1.77 -7.28 -1.38
C PHE A 39 1.23 -8.37 -2.30
N TRP A 40 -0.07 -8.39 -2.57
CA TRP A 40 -0.63 -9.32 -3.55
C TRP A 40 -0.12 -9.06 -4.96
N MET A 41 -0.06 -7.79 -5.40
CA MET A 41 0.52 -7.44 -6.71
C MET A 41 2.01 -7.81 -6.79
N GLN A 42 2.78 -7.60 -5.71
CA GLN A 42 4.16 -8.05 -5.63
C GLN A 42 4.27 -9.58 -5.71
N ALA A 43 3.41 -10.32 -5.00
CA ALA A 43 3.39 -11.78 -5.01
C ALA A 43 3.06 -12.33 -6.39
N PHE A 44 2.09 -11.75 -7.12
CA PHE A 44 1.79 -12.15 -8.50
C PHE A 44 3.00 -11.98 -9.43
N CYS A 45 3.79 -10.92 -9.23
CA CYS A 45 5.01 -10.70 -10.01
C CYS A 45 6.16 -11.67 -9.66
N ILE A 46 6.10 -12.34 -8.51
CA ILE A 46 7.07 -13.37 -8.09
C ILE A 46 6.62 -14.75 -8.59
N ASP A 47 5.32 -14.99 -8.61
CA ASP A 47 4.72 -16.25 -9.08
C ASP A 47 4.57 -16.26 -10.61
N ASP A 48 5.64 -15.95 -11.32
CA ASP A 48 5.71 -15.98 -12.79
C ASP A 48 6.04 -17.37 -13.37
N GLY A 49 6.07 -18.40 -12.52
CA GLY A 49 6.55 -19.75 -12.84
C GLY A 49 8.07 -19.90 -12.86
N TYR A 50 8.82 -18.81 -12.67
CA TYR A 50 10.29 -18.73 -12.69
C TYR A 50 10.85 -17.94 -11.50
N GLY A 51 10.06 -17.74 -10.43
CA GLY A 51 10.48 -17.05 -9.20
C GLY A 51 10.69 -15.55 -9.35
N GLY A 52 10.00 -14.91 -10.31
CA GLY A 52 10.05 -13.48 -10.61
C GLY A 52 11.13 -13.09 -11.63
N ALA A 53 11.78 -14.07 -12.25
CA ALA A 53 12.87 -13.85 -13.19
C ALA A 53 12.40 -13.35 -14.57
N MET A 54 11.21 -13.77 -15.00
CA MET A 54 10.62 -13.38 -16.30
C MET A 54 9.78 -12.12 -16.14
N GLY A 55 8.99 -12.04 -15.06
CA GLY A 55 7.98 -11.03 -14.83
C GLY A 55 6.62 -11.41 -15.45
N ILE A 56 5.60 -10.62 -15.11
CA ILE A 56 4.21 -10.84 -15.54
C ILE A 56 3.71 -9.63 -16.32
N ALA A 57 2.94 -9.84 -17.38
CA ALA A 57 2.31 -8.76 -18.13
C ALA A 57 1.39 -7.90 -17.22
N PRO A 58 1.41 -6.57 -17.32
CA PRO A 58 0.59 -5.69 -16.45
C PRO A 58 -0.88 -6.07 -16.38
N ALA A 59 -1.48 -6.40 -17.53
CA ALA A 59 -2.89 -6.80 -17.61
C ALA A 59 -3.20 -8.08 -16.82
N VAL A 60 -2.23 -9.00 -16.71
CA VAL A 60 -2.36 -10.23 -15.92
C VAL A 60 -2.26 -9.92 -14.43
N VAL A 61 -1.33 -9.07 -14.00
CA VAL A 61 -1.26 -8.59 -12.59
C VAL A 61 -2.57 -7.93 -12.18
N GLU A 62 -3.11 -7.05 -13.01
CA GLU A 62 -4.40 -6.38 -12.77
C GLU A 62 -5.59 -7.34 -12.77
N LEU A 63 -5.56 -8.39 -13.59
CA LEU A 63 -6.57 -9.44 -13.57
C LEU A 63 -6.51 -10.26 -12.27
N SER A 64 -5.32 -10.74 -11.88
CA SER A 64 -5.12 -11.47 -10.62
C SER A 64 -5.53 -10.64 -9.40
N ALA A 65 -5.24 -9.33 -9.40
CA ALA A 65 -5.69 -8.41 -8.37
C ALA A 65 -7.22 -8.29 -8.29
N ARG A 66 -7.90 -8.18 -9.44
CA ARG A 66 -9.37 -8.17 -9.50
C ARG A 66 -9.98 -9.47 -9.02
N ASP A 67 -9.39 -10.60 -9.40
CA ASP A 67 -9.86 -11.93 -8.97
C ASP A 67 -9.71 -12.10 -7.46
N TRP A 68 -8.58 -11.64 -6.89
CA TRP A 68 -8.37 -11.63 -5.45
C TRP A 68 -9.40 -10.77 -4.71
N ILE A 69 -9.68 -9.55 -5.20
CA ILE A 69 -10.71 -8.68 -4.64
C ILE A 69 -12.11 -9.30 -4.76
N THR A 70 -12.41 -9.98 -5.87
CA THR A 70 -13.67 -10.69 -6.07
C THR A 70 -13.84 -11.84 -5.07
N ARG A 71 -12.75 -12.53 -4.71
CA ARG A 71 -12.77 -13.55 -3.65
C ARG A 71 -12.99 -12.93 -2.26
N LEU A 72 -12.35 -11.79 -1.97
CA LEU A 72 -12.60 -11.06 -0.72
C LEU A 72 -14.05 -10.54 -0.64
N HIS A 73 -14.64 -10.14 -1.77
CA HIS A 73 -16.03 -9.68 -1.86
C HIS A 73 -17.03 -10.73 -1.37
N ALA A 74 -16.77 -12.02 -1.59
CA ALA A 74 -17.63 -13.09 -1.06
C ALA A 74 -17.78 -13.04 0.48
N VAL A 75 -16.82 -12.43 1.18
CA VAL A 75 -16.83 -12.23 2.64
C VAL A 75 -17.19 -10.78 3.01
N TYR A 76 -16.75 -9.80 2.20
CA TYR A 76 -16.92 -8.37 2.42
C TYR A 76 -17.53 -7.69 1.19
N PRO A 77 -18.87 -7.75 1.01
CA PRO A 77 -19.51 -7.42 -0.26
C PRO A 77 -19.25 -6.00 -0.77
N TRP A 78 -19.03 -5.06 0.13
CA TRP A 78 -18.89 -3.65 -0.19
C TRP A 78 -17.55 -3.27 -0.84
N LEU A 79 -16.55 -4.15 -0.84
CA LEU A 79 -15.22 -3.87 -1.41
C LEU A 79 -15.27 -3.60 -2.91
N THR A 80 -16.20 -4.19 -3.66
CA THR A 80 -16.32 -4.00 -5.12
C THR A 80 -16.64 -2.56 -5.51
N HIS A 81 -17.30 -1.79 -4.64
CA HIS A 81 -17.55 -0.38 -4.88
C HIS A 81 -16.29 0.48 -4.76
N THR A 82 -15.33 0.06 -3.94
CA THR A 82 -14.09 0.79 -3.71
C THR A 82 -13.00 0.38 -4.69
N PHE A 83 -12.85 -0.92 -4.95
CA PHE A 83 -11.79 -1.50 -5.76
C PHE A 83 -12.25 -1.74 -7.20
N THR A 84 -12.54 -0.64 -7.91
CA THR A 84 -12.93 -0.68 -9.32
C THR A 84 -11.75 -1.06 -10.22
N PRO A 85 -11.97 -1.55 -11.45
CA PRO A 85 -10.89 -1.80 -12.41
C PRO A 85 -9.99 -0.58 -12.64
N ALA A 86 -10.58 0.63 -12.68
CA ALA A 86 -9.82 1.87 -12.82
C ALA A 86 -8.91 2.14 -11.60
N MET A 87 -9.41 1.89 -10.39
CA MET A 87 -8.62 2.03 -9.17
C MET A 87 -7.46 1.02 -9.13
N ILE A 88 -7.70 -0.23 -9.51
CA ILE A 88 -6.67 -1.28 -9.55
C ILE A 88 -5.61 -0.96 -10.60
N HIS A 89 -6.01 -0.48 -11.77
CA HIS A 89 -5.08 -0.01 -12.81
C HIS A 89 -4.22 1.16 -12.30
N GLN A 90 -4.85 2.18 -11.70
CA GLN A 90 -4.12 3.30 -11.10
C GLN A 90 -3.17 2.85 -9.99
N TYR A 91 -3.58 1.87 -9.17
CA TYR A 91 -2.75 1.29 -8.13
C TYR A 91 -1.51 0.60 -8.71
N CYS A 92 -1.68 -0.21 -9.75
CA CYS A 92 -0.57 -0.87 -10.43
C CYS A 92 0.39 0.16 -11.05
N LEU A 93 -0.13 1.18 -11.73
CA LEU A 93 0.68 2.28 -12.26
C LEU A 93 1.43 3.01 -11.16
N ALA A 94 0.78 3.27 -10.02
CA ALA A 94 1.41 3.95 -8.90
C ALA A 94 2.56 3.14 -8.30
N LEU A 95 2.40 1.81 -8.14
CA LEU A 95 3.48 0.94 -7.68
C LEU A 95 4.69 0.98 -8.62
N VAL A 96 4.45 1.02 -9.94
CA VAL A 96 5.52 1.19 -10.93
C VAL A 96 6.15 2.58 -10.83
N GLY A 97 5.33 3.63 -10.74
CA GLY A 97 5.79 5.03 -10.70
C GLY A 97 6.69 5.34 -9.51
N ILE A 98 6.42 4.74 -8.34
CA ILE A 98 7.26 4.90 -7.15
C ILE A 98 8.44 3.92 -7.09
N GLY A 99 8.52 2.94 -7.99
CA GLY A 99 9.57 1.93 -8.04
C GLY A 99 9.34 0.70 -7.15
N ASP A 100 8.14 0.50 -6.62
CA ASP A 100 7.80 -0.70 -5.84
C ASP A 100 7.60 -1.94 -6.74
N LEU A 101 7.19 -1.72 -7.99
CA LEU A 101 7.31 -2.67 -9.09
C LEU A 101 8.22 -2.09 -10.17
N ALA A 102 8.96 -2.94 -10.86
CA ALA A 102 9.79 -2.54 -12.00
C ALA A 102 9.13 -3.00 -13.30
N LYS A 103 9.03 -2.09 -14.27
CA LYS A 103 8.69 -2.43 -15.65
C LYS A 103 9.97 -2.69 -16.44
N THR A 104 10.06 -3.85 -17.07
CA THR A 104 11.20 -4.27 -17.88
C THR A 104 11.08 -3.77 -19.33
N ASP A 105 12.16 -3.87 -20.09
CA ASP A 105 12.22 -3.40 -21.48
C ASP A 105 11.24 -4.13 -22.41
N ASP A 106 10.95 -5.40 -22.14
CA ASP A 106 9.92 -6.21 -22.80
C ASP A 106 8.49 -5.92 -22.28
N GLY A 107 8.34 -4.95 -21.38
CA GLY A 107 7.06 -4.45 -20.89
C GLY A 107 6.45 -5.26 -19.75
N MET A 108 7.14 -6.26 -19.21
CA MET A 108 6.69 -7.08 -18.08
C MET A 108 6.91 -6.36 -16.75
N LEU A 109 6.17 -6.79 -15.72
CA LEU A 109 6.33 -6.30 -14.35
C LEU A 109 7.08 -7.31 -13.51
N ARG A 110 8.02 -6.82 -12.71
CA ARG A 110 8.77 -7.59 -11.71
C ARG A 110 8.65 -6.95 -10.35
N CYS A 111 8.68 -7.78 -9.31
CA CYS A 111 8.82 -7.28 -7.95
C CYS A 111 10.24 -6.76 -7.74
N THR A 112 10.38 -5.59 -7.12
CA THR A 112 11.69 -5.05 -6.78
C THR A 112 12.22 -5.67 -5.49
N LYS A 113 13.55 -5.77 -5.39
CA LYS A 113 14.21 -6.13 -4.14
C LYS A 113 13.95 -5.06 -3.08
N PRO A 114 14.01 -5.40 -1.77
CA PRO A 114 13.95 -4.41 -0.70
C PRO A 114 14.91 -3.25 -0.96
N HIS A 115 14.35 -2.05 -1.01
CA HIS A 115 15.14 -0.82 -1.13
C HIS A 115 14.40 0.34 -0.46
N ASP A 116 15.12 1.43 -0.26
CA ASP A 116 14.62 2.63 0.38
C ASP A 116 14.63 3.78 -0.63
N VAL A 117 13.57 4.57 -0.65
CA VAL A 117 13.48 5.79 -1.47
C VAL A 117 13.36 6.99 -0.56
N VAL A 118 14.24 7.97 -0.77
CA VAL A 118 14.23 9.22 -0.03
C VAL A 118 13.16 10.15 -0.61
N VAL A 119 12.18 10.51 0.20
CA VAL A 119 11.11 11.45 -0.13
C VAL A 119 11.45 12.81 0.48
N ARG A 120 11.73 13.78 -0.39
CA ARG A 120 11.98 15.16 0.04
C ARG A 120 10.71 15.81 0.57
N THR A 121 10.85 16.54 1.67
CA THR A 121 9.76 17.29 2.29
C THR A 121 10.00 18.79 2.19
N LYS A 122 8.92 19.58 2.25
CA LYS A 122 8.99 21.05 2.29
C LYS A 122 9.54 21.51 3.63
N GLY A 123 10.77 22.03 3.64
CA GLY A 123 11.34 22.71 4.81
C GLY A 123 11.54 21.83 6.04
N GLY A 124 11.60 20.51 5.87
CA GLY A 124 11.79 19.55 6.95
C GLY A 124 12.86 18.51 6.62
N ALA A 125 13.09 17.58 7.56
CA ALA A 125 13.93 16.42 7.30
C ALA A 125 13.29 15.54 6.20
N PRO A 126 14.11 14.91 5.33
CA PRO A 126 13.59 13.97 4.36
C PRO A 126 12.96 12.76 5.06
N LEU A 127 11.90 12.23 4.48
CA LEU A 127 11.33 10.94 4.86
C LEU A 127 11.97 9.85 4.02
N THR A 128 11.90 8.61 4.50
CA THR A 128 12.27 7.44 3.71
C THR A 128 11.05 6.56 3.54
N ILE A 129 10.78 6.07 2.33
CA ILE A 129 9.77 5.03 2.09
C ILE A 129 10.46 3.69 1.84
N GLN A 130 9.90 2.64 2.41
CA GLN A 130 10.42 1.28 2.28
C GLN A 130 9.67 0.53 1.18
N LEU A 131 10.38 0.23 0.10
CA LEU A 131 9.85 -0.40 -1.10
C LEU A 131 10.42 -1.81 -1.33
N GLY A 132 9.83 -2.51 -2.30
CA GLY A 132 10.09 -3.89 -2.64
C GLY A 132 9.40 -4.88 -1.69
N LEU A 133 9.57 -6.17 -1.95
CA LEU A 133 9.01 -7.25 -1.12
C LEU A 133 9.70 -7.29 0.25
N ARG A 134 9.03 -6.82 1.30
CA ARG A 134 9.53 -6.85 2.68
C ARG A 134 8.61 -7.62 3.58
N ASP A 135 9.19 -8.35 4.53
CA ASP A 135 8.44 -8.96 5.63
C ASP A 135 8.14 -7.88 6.67
N LEU A 136 6.89 -7.38 6.68
CA LEU A 136 6.44 -6.39 7.65
C LEU A 136 6.34 -6.95 9.08
N SER A 137 6.23 -8.28 9.25
CA SER A 137 6.16 -8.90 10.58
C SER A 137 7.50 -8.86 11.30
N ALA A 138 8.61 -8.80 10.55
CA ALA A 138 9.97 -8.67 11.05
C ALA A 138 10.48 -7.21 11.10
N GLN A 139 9.65 -6.23 10.72
CA GLN A 139 10.03 -4.82 10.65
C GLN A 139 10.22 -4.22 12.05
N ASP A 140 11.33 -3.50 12.27
CA ASP A 140 11.43 -2.59 13.41
C ASP A 140 10.54 -1.37 13.14
N TRP A 141 9.42 -1.30 13.86
CA TRP A 141 8.44 -0.23 13.73
C TRP A 141 8.86 1.06 14.43
N LYS A 142 9.98 1.06 15.16
CA LYS A 142 10.46 2.27 15.84
C LYS A 142 10.78 3.37 14.84
N GLY A 143 10.08 4.50 14.96
CA GLY A 143 10.23 5.64 14.04
C GLY A 143 9.67 5.41 12.64
N CYS A 144 8.88 4.35 12.44
CA CYS A 144 8.18 4.03 11.20
C CYS A 144 6.67 4.20 11.34
N VAL A 145 6.00 4.53 10.24
CA VAL A 145 4.53 4.68 10.15
C VAL A 145 4.03 4.02 8.88
N LEU A 146 3.05 3.12 9.01
CA LEU A 146 2.25 2.67 7.88
C LEU A 146 1.17 3.70 7.55
N SER A 147 1.18 4.23 6.32
CA SER A 147 0.15 5.10 5.79
C SER A 147 -0.28 4.61 4.41
N GLY A 148 -1.57 4.28 4.26
CA GLY A 148 -2.04 3.66 3.03
C GLY A 148 -1.37 2.30 2.83
N ALA A 149 -0.68 2.16 1.70
CA ALA A 149 0.10 0.98 1.33
C ALA A 149 1.60 1.09 1.67
N LEU A 150 2.06 2.24 2.16
CA LEU A 150 3.47 2.57 2.27
C LEU A 150 3.92 2.70 3.72
N VAL A 151 5.14 2.24 3.98
CA VAL A 151 5.82 2.42 5.26
C VAL A 151 6.81 3.57 5.14
N PHE A 152 6.63 4.59 5.97
CA PHE A 152 7.48 5.76 6.06
C PHE A 152 8.36 5.65 7.30
N ALA A 153 9.67 5.81 7.14
CA ALA A 153 10.65 5.94 8.21
C ALA A 153 11.15 7.39 8.33
N GLY A 154 11.63 7.76 9.53
CA GLY A 154 12.11 9.11 9.82
C GLY A 154 10.98 10.13 10.00
N VAL A 155 9.78 9.65 10.30
CA VAL A 155 8.61 10.49 10.56
C VAL A 155 8.75 11.09 11.96
N GLY A 156 8.70 12.43 12.07
CA GLY A 156 8.77 13.11 13.35
C GLY A 156 7.57 12.79 14.25
N GLU A 157 7.81 12.64 15.55
CA GLU A 157 6.74 12.51 16.54
C GLU A 157 6.10 13.89 16.79
N ARG A 158 4.77 13.94 16.79
CA ARG A 158 4.01 15.17 17.10
C ARG A 158 2.92 14.86 18.11
N LYS A 159 3.09 15.31 19.35
CA LYS A 159 2.22 14.96 20.50
C LYS A 159 2.28 13.46 20.88
N GLY A 160 3.48 12.85 20.81
CA GLY A 160 3.70 11.42 21.12
C GLY A 160 3.25 10.46 20.02
N MET A 161 3.14 10.97 18.80
CA MET A 161 2.39 10.36 17.71
C MET A 161 3.16 10.50 16.40
N ALA A 162 3.58 9.38 15.81
CA ALA A 162 4.22 9.39 14.50
C ALA A 162 3.15 9.50 13.41
N GLY A 163 3.21 10.55 12.57
CA GLY A 163 2.16 10.86 11.60
C GLY A 163 2.70 11.36 10.27
N PHE A 164 2.19 10.79 9.18
CA PHE A 164 2.48 11.24 7.82
C PHE A 164 1.57 12.42 7.45
N GLU A 165 2.16 13.55 7.02
CA GLU A 165 1.44 14.72 6.51
C GLU A 165 1.60 14.79 4.97
N PRO A 166 0.58 14.43 4.16
CA PRO A 166 0.70 14.39 2.70
C PRO A 166 1.14 15.72 2.07
N GLY A 167 0.75 16.85 2.68
CA GLY A 167 1.13 18.20 2.24
C GLY A 167 2.61 18.53 2.40
N ALA A 168 3.36 17.73 3.18
CA ALA A 168 4.79 17.89 3.37
C ALA A 168 5.60 17.40 2.17
N ILE A 169 5.06 16.48 1.34
CA ILE A 169 5.74 15.97 0.15
C ILE A 169 6.02 17.12 -0.83
N ASP A 170 7.26 17.18 -1.32
CA ASP A 170 7.68 18.18 -2.30
C ASP A 170 6.84 18.08 -3.60
N PRO A 171 6.12 19.15 -4.02
CA PRO A 171 5.30 19.18 -5.23
C PRO A 171 6.10 18.94 -6.51
N ARG A 172 7.43 19.04 -6.47
CA ARG A 172 8.30 18.86 -7.62
C ARG A 172 8.72 17.41 -7.84
N LEU A 173 8.32 16.48 -6.97
CA LEU A 173 8.62 15.07 -7.16
C LEU A 173 7.84 14.52 -8.36
N PRO A 174 8.50 13.86 -9.32
CA PRO A 174 7.85 13.41 -10.56
C PRO A 174 6.80 12.31 -10.32
N TYR A 175 6.95 11.52 -9.25
CA TYR A 175 6.03 10.43 -8.85
C TYR A 175 5.12 10.84 -7.66
N ARG A 176 4.92 12.14 -7.45
CA ARG A 176 4.21 12.65 -6.28
C ARG A 176 2.79 12.14 -6.19
N ASP A 177 2.07 12.13 -7.31
CA ASP A 177 0.64 11.81 -7.31
C ASP A 177 0.43 10.32 -7.07
N GLU A 178 1.31 9.47 -7.61
CA GLU A 178 1.41 8.04 -7.32
C GLU A 178 1.71 7.80 -5.83
N LEU A 179 2.69 8.53 -5.29
CA LEU A 179 3.05 8.46 -3.88
C LEU A 179 1.89 8.85 -2.97
N LEU A 180 1.18 9.94 -3.29
CA LEU A 180 0.01 10.39 -2.53
C LEU A 180 -1.14 9.40 -2.63
N PHE A 181 -1.41 8.88 -3.82
CA PHE A 181 -2.43 7.86 -4.04
C PHE A 181 -2.17 6.64 -3.15
N LEU A 182 -0.95 6.12 -3.13
CA LEU A 182 -0.59 4.95 -2.33
C LEU A 182 -0.50 5.26 -0.83
N ALA A 183 -0.15 6.48 -0.44
CA ALA A 183 -0.01 6.87 0.97
C ALA A 183 -1.36 7.19 1.65
N MET A 184 -2.43 7.42 0.89
CA MET A 184 -3.74 7.78 1.41
C MET A 184 -4.74 6.65 1.20
N TRP A 185 -5.33 6.14 2.29
CA TRP A 185 -6.38 5.14 2.17
C TRP A 185 -7.63 5.71 1.47
N PRO A 186 -8.37 4.86 0.71
CA PRO A 186 -9.65 5.23 0.14
C PRO A 186 -10.58 5.80 1.21
N ASN A 187 -11.23 6.94 0.91
CA ASN A 187 -12.16 7.67 1.79
C ASN A 187 -11.55 8.40 3.01
N ASN A 188 -10.23 8.44 3.19
CA ASN A 188 -9.60 9.14 4.32
C ASN A 188 -9.18 10.56 3.96
N ARG A 189 -9.97 11.56 4.39
CA ARG A 189 -9.68 12.97 4.12
C ARG A 189 -8.70 13.66 5.05
N ASN A 190 -8.42 13.16 6.26
CA ASN A 190 -7.40 13.73 7.16
C ASN A 190 -7.25 12.78 8.36
N TYR A 191 -6.08 12.19 8.56
CA TYR A 191 -5.80 11.52 9.84
C TYR A 191 -4.50 11.98 10.46
N ARG A 192 -4.65 12.51 11.67
CA ARG A 192 -3.63 12.60 12.72
C ARG A 192 -3.97 11.50 13.70
N TRP A 193 -3.01 10.65 14.00
CA TRP A 193 -3.15 9.64 15.03
C TRP A 193 -3.08 10.31 16.41
N ARG A 194 -3.65 9.65 17.43
CA ARG A 194 -3.67 10.09 18.82
C ARG A 194 -3.04 9.06 19.74
#